data_AF-A0AAT9HW55-F1
#
_entry.id   AF-A0AAT9HW55-F1
#
_cell.length_a   1.000
_cell.length_b   1.000
_cell.length_c   1.000
_cell.angle_alpha   90.00
_cell.angle_beta   90.00
_cell.angle_gamma   90.00
#
_symmetry.space_group_name_H-M   'P 1'
#
loop_
_entity.id
_entity.type
_entity.pdbx_description
1 polymer ?
#
loop_
_entity_poly.entity_id
_entity_poly.type
_entity_poly.pdbx_seq_one_letter_code
_entity_poly.pdbx_strand_id
1 'polypeptide(L)'
;MSTATASAAPAKKRGSGLIQGLQKVGRSLQLPIAVLPAAGILLRLGQPDVFGADGLGWDKVAAVFATAGGAIFDNLPMLFCIGVAIGFAKKADGSTALAALVGFLVYSNVLKAFPVTEAKVQDGADIAATYNNPGVLGGILMGLLAAVLWQRYHRKKLVDWLGFFNGRRLVPIIMAFVGTLVGVFFGLVWEPIGGVISDAGEWITGLGAAGAGLFGLINRALIPIGMHQFVNTVSWFQIGDFTNAAGEVVHGDLNRFFAGDPDAGLFMSGFFPIMMFGLPAAAIAIAHAARPERRKAVMGMMVSSR
;
A
#
# COMPACT_ATOMS: atom_id res chain seq x y z
N MET A 1 -54.99 -15.85 -17.05
CA MET A 1 -53.58 -15.83 -17.47
C MET A 1 -53.05 -14.42 -17.24
N SER A 2 -52.17 -14.23 -16.25
CA SER A 2 -51.59 -12.92 -15.91
C SER A 2 -50.20 -12.83 -16.55
N THR A 3 -50.08 -12.06 -17.63
CA THR A 3 -48.79 -11.73 -18.25
C THR A 3 -48.20 -10.51 -17.55
N ALA A 4 -47.38 -10.75 -16.53
CA ALA A 4 -46.54 -9.72 -15.93
C ALA A 4 -45.44 -9.34 -16.93
N THR A 5 -45.55 -8.14 -17.51
CA THR A 5 -44.49 -7.51 -18.29
C THR A 5 -43.26 -7.30 -17.41
N ALA A 6 -42.18 -8.01 -17.70
CA ALA A 6 -40.90 -7.81 -17.05
C ALA A 6 -40.39 -6.39 -17.32
N SER A 7 -40.26 -5.58 -16.27
CA SER A 7 -39.67 -4.25 -16.34
C SER A 7 -38.21 -4.37 -16.80
N ALA A 8 -37.87 -3.65 -17.87
CA ALA A 8 -36.53 -3.63 -18.44
C ALA A 8 -35.52 -3.08 -17.41
N ALA A 9 -34.41 -3.80 -17.21
CA ALA A 9 -33.36 -3.38 -16.29
C ALA A 9 -32.78 -2.02 -16.70
N PRO A 10 -32.52 -1.10 -15.75
CA PRO A 10 -32.07 0.24 -16.08
C PRO A 10 -30.69 0.21 -16.73
N ALA A 11 -30.53 0.97 -17.81
CA ALA A 11 -29.28 1.09 -18.56
C ALA A 11 -28.15 1.59 -17.64
N LYS A 12 -27.07 0.82 -17.52
CA LYS A 12 -25.88 1.20 -16.74
C LYS A 12 -25.27 2.49 -17.29
N LYS A 13 -25.38 3.60 -16.53
CA LYS A 13 -24.68 4.87 -16.82
C LYS A 13 -23.17 4.63 -16.91
N ARG A 14 -22.58 5.00 -18.05
CA ARG A 14 -21.20 4.74 -18.48
C ARG A 14 -20.10 5.22 -17.49
N GLY A 15 -20.41 6.17 -16.60
CA GLY A 15 -19.51 6.65 -15.53
C GLY A 15 -19.62 5.93 -14.17
N SER A 16 -20.73 5.22 -13.91
CA SER A 16 -20.96 4.54 -12.63
C SER A 16 -19.98 3.37 -12.42
N GLY A 17 -19.57 2.70 -13.50
CA GLY A 17 -18.62 1.59 -13.43
C GLY A 17 -17.19 2.02 -13.07
N LEU A 18 -16.74 3.17 -13.55
CA LEU A 18 -15.40 3.69 -13.26
C LEU A 18 -15.28 4.12 -11.79
N ILE A 19 -16.25 4.87 -11.28
CA ILE A 19 -16.28 5.29 -9.86
C ILE A 19 -16.33 4.08 -8.94
N GLN A 20 -17.18 3.09 -9.25
CA GLN A 20 -17.22 1.83 -8.50
C GLN A 20 -15.90 1.05 -8.57
N GLY A 21 -15.18 1.12 -9.70
CA GLY A 21 -13.85 0.54 -9.87
C GLY A 21 -12.83 1.20 -8.94
N LEU A 22 -12.76 2.53 -8.96
CA LEU A 22 -11.85 3.32 -8.12
C LEU A 22 -12.15 3.11 -6.63
N GLN A 23 -13.41 3.09 -6.24
CA GLN A 23 -13.81 2.79 -4.86
C GLN A 23 -13.39 1.37 -4.42
N LYS A 24 -13.47 0.37 -5.31
CA LYS A 24 -12.99 -0.98 -5.02
C LYS A 24 -11.47 -1.04 -4.85
N VAL A 25 -10.73 -0.34 -5.72
CA VAL A 25 -9.27 -0.22 -5.58
C VAL A 25 -8.94 0.44 -4.24
N GLY A 26 -9.53 1.59 -3.92
CA GLY A 26 -9.32 2.29 -2.65
C GLY A 26 -9.62 1.42 -1.42
N ARG A 27 -10.73 0.66 -1.43
CA ARG A 27 -11.06 -0.28 -0.36
C ARG A 27 -10.06 -1.43 -0.25
N SER A 28 -9.56 -1.93 -1.38
CA SER A 28 -8.59 -3.05 -1.39
C SER A 28 -7.24 -2.67 -0.78
N LEU A 29 -6.86 -1.39 -0.82
CA LEU A 29 -5.66 -0.87 -0.18
C LEU A 29 -5.74 -0.80 1.35
N GLN A 30 -6.94 -0.86 1.94
CA GLN A 30 -7.10 -0.73 3.39
C GLN A 30 -6.61 -1.96 4.16
N LEU A 31 -6.72 -3.15 3.57
CA LEU A 31 -6.38 -4.40 4.26
C LEU A 31 -4.89 -4.50 4.65
N PRO A 32 -3.93 -4.20 3.75
CA PRO A 32 -2.51 -4.12 4.13
C PRO A 32 -2.23 -2.99 5.14
N ILE A 33 -2.86 -1.82 4.95
CA ILE A 33 -2.64 -0.64 5.78
C ILE A 33 -3.04 -0.89 7.24
N ALA A 34 -4.04 -1.75 7.48
CA ALA A 34 -4.47 -2.11 8.82
C ALA A 34 -3.38 -2.79 9.68
N VAL A 35 -2.32 -3.33 9.06
CA VAL A 35 -1.19 -3.97 9.77
C VAL A 35 -0.13 -2.95 10.19
N LEU A 36 -0.08 -1.77 9.54
CA LEU A 36 0.93 -0.74 9.81
C LEU A 36 0.96 -0.25 11.26
N PRO A 37 -0.16 -0.06 11.98
CA PRO A 37 -0.11 0.35 13.38
C PRO A 37 0.62 -0.66 14.27
N ALA A 38 0.39 -1.96 14.06
CA ALA A 38 1.10 -3.00 14.78
C ALA A 38 2.60 -2.98 14.46
N ALA A 39 2.96 -2.83 13.17
CA ALA A 39 4.35 -2.70 12.74
C ALA A 39 5.04 -1.49 13.37
N GLY A 40 4.38 -0.33 13.37
CA GLY A 40 4.90 0.91 13.95
C GLY A 40 5.11 0.81 15.46
N ILE A 41 4.19 0.17 16.19
CA ILE A 41 4.35 -0.07 17.63
C ILE A 41 5.55 -0.98 17.89
N LEU A 42 5.65 -2.11 17.17
CA LEU A 42 6.78 -3.03 17.32
C LEU A 42 8.11 -2.32 17.02
N LEU A 43 8.19 -1.59 15.92
CA LEU A 43 9.39 -0.85 15.55
C LEU A 43 9.75 0.24 16.58
N ARG A 44 8.74 0.95 17.13
CA ARG A 44 8.95 1.99 18.14
C ARG A 44 9.46 1.43 19.46
N LEU A 45 8.96 0.27 19.89
CA LEU A 45 9.44 -0.43 21.08
C LEU A 45 10.88 -0.93 20.91
N GLY A 46 11.32 -1.15 19.68
CA GLY A 46 12.68 -1.56 19.35
C GLY A 46 13.73 -0.45 19.34
N GLN A 47 13.33 0.81 19.54
CA GLN A 47 14.25 1.94 19.49
C GLN A 47 15.17 2.01 20.73
N PRO A 48 16.38 2.59 20.59
CA PRO A 48 17.37 2.68 21.68
C PRO A 48 16.85 3.36 22.95
N ASP A 49 15.98 4.35 22.79
CA ASP A 49 15.43 5.19 23.86
C ASP A 49 14.25 4.56 24.63
N VAL A 50 13.74 3.41 24.18
CA VAL A 50 12.62 2.71 24.84
C VAL A 50 13.12 1.48 25.58
N PHE A 51 13.39 0.40 24.84
CA PHE A 51 13.90 -0.85 25.42
C PHE A 51 15.40 -1.01 25.23
N GLY A 52 16.05 -0.22 24.39
CA GLY A 52 17.49 -0.33 24.13
C GLY A 52 18.37 0.36 25.17
N ALA A 53 19.62 0.59 24.79
CA ALA A 53 20.70 1.07 25.64
C ALA A 53 20.41 2.41 26.34
N ASP A 54 19.73 3.33 25.67
CA ASP A 54 19.41 4.67 26.19
C ASP A 54 18.10 4.70 27.01
N GLY A 55 17.37 3.59 27.05
CA GLY A 55 16.14 3.39 27.80
C GLY A 55 16.32 2.41 28.96
N LEU A 56 15.68 1.23 28.84
CA LEU A 56 15.72 0.19 29.88
C LEU A 56 16.98 -0.70 29.87
N GLY A 57 17.87 -0.55 28.89
CA GLY A 57 19.07 -1.38 28.74
C GLY A 57 18.80 -2.83 28.35
N TRP A 58 17.63 -3.12 27.77
CA TRP A 58 17.22 -4.45 27.32
C TRP A 58 17.49 -4.64 25.83
N ASP A 59 18.76 -4.52 25.43
CA ASP A 59 19.16 -4.46 24.01
C ASP A 59 18.65 -5.64 23.17
N LYS A 60 18.65 -6.85 23.72
CA LYS A 60 18.10 -8.03 23.03
C LYS A 60 16.59 -7.92 22.81
N VAL A 61 15.85 -7.38 23.77
CA VAL A 61 14.41 -7.17 23.65
C VAL A 61 14.13 -6.09 22.60
N ALA A 62 14.88 -4.99 22.63
CA ALA A 62 14.81 -3.94 21.63
C ALA A 62 15.06 -4.48 20.21
N ALA A 63 16.12 -5.29 20.03
CA ALA A 63 16.44 -5.92 18.75
C ALA A 63 15.31 -6.85 18.25
N VAL A 64 14.68 -7.62 19.15
CA VAL A 64 13.54 -8.49 18.79
C VAL A 64 12.36 -7.66 18.27
N PHE A 65 12.01 -6.58 18.96
CA PHE A 65 10.91 -5.69 18.56
C PHE A 65 11.22 -4.95 17.26
N ALA A 66 12.43 -4.42 17.11
CA ALA A 66 12.88 -3.77 15.88
C ALA A 66 12.82 -4.72 14.68
N THR A 67 13.33 -5.94 14.83
CA THR A 67 13.33 -6.96 13.76
C THR A 67 11.89 -7.39 13.41
N ALA A 68 11.03 -7.57 14.41
CA ALA A 68 9.64 -7.95 14.20
C ALA A 68 8.84 -6.85 13.47
N GLY A 69 9.05 -5.58 13.82
CA GLY A 69 8.46 -4.45 13.10
C GLY A 69 8.99 -4.33 11.68
N GLY A 70 10.31 -4.43 11.51
CA GLY A 70 11.02 -4.39 10.23
C GLY A 70 10.49 -5.42 9.23
N ALA A 71 10.25 -6.66 9.68
CA ALA A 71 9.72 -7.73 8.83
C ALA A 71 8.41 -7.35 8.10
N ILE A 72 7.55 -6.52 8.70
CA ILE A 72 6.33 -6.04 8.05
C ILE A 72 6.65 -4.95 7.03
N PHE A 73 7.50 -3.98 7.38
CA PHE A 73 7.93 -2.89 6.50
C PHE A 73 8.67 -3.41 5.26
N ASP A 74 9.60 -4.35 5.46
CA ASP A 74 10.42 -4.96 4.40
C ASP A 74 9.57 -5.75 3.39
N ASN A 75 8.40 -6.25 3.82
CA ASN A 75 7.49 -7.03 2.99
C ASN A 75 6.23 -6.27 2.56
N LEU A 76 6.20 -4.94 2.70
CA LEU A 76 5.04 -4.13 2.35
C LEU A 76 4.54 -4.33 0.91
N PRO A 77 5.40 -4.36 -0.13
CA PRO A 77 4.96 -4.65 -1.48
C PRO A 77 4.19 -5.97 -1.61
N MET A 78 4.63 -7.01 -0.91
CA MET A 78 3.98 -8.32 -0.91
C MET A 78 2.64 -8.28 -0.18
N LEU A 79 2.59 -7.61 0.98
CA LEU A 79 1.36 -7.42 1.75
C LEU A 79 0.32 -6.65 0.93
N PHE A 80 0.73 -5.60 0.22
CA PHE A 80 -0.14 -4.87 -0.71
C PHE A 80 -0.59 -5.74 -1.88
N CYS A 81 0.29 -6.55 -2.47
CA CYS A 81 -0.09 -7.49 -3.53
C CYS A 81 -1.21 -8.42 -3.09
N ILE A 82 -1.03 -9.10 -1.95
CA ILE A 82 -2.02 -10.04 -1.42
C ILE A 82 -3.31 -9.31 -1.01
N GLY A 83 -3.18 -8.21 -0.27
CA GLY A 83 -4.34 -7.48 0.24
C GLY A 83 -5.18 -6.86 -0.87
N VAL A 84 -4.56 -6.29 -1.90
CA VAL A 84 -5.24 -5.80 -3.09
C VAL A 84 -5.90 -6.94 -3.86
N ALA A 85 -5.21 -8.08 -4.02
CA ALA A 85 -5.79 -9.23 -4.70
C ALA A 85 -7.06 -9.75 -4.01
N ILE A 86 -7.05 -9.84 -2.68
CA ILE A 86 -8.21 -10.26 -1.88
C ILE A 86 -9.31 -9.19 -1.91
N GLY A 87 -8.96 -7.92 -1.68
CA GLY A 87 -9.92 -6.83 -1.56
C GLY A 87 -10.58 -6.44 -2.87
N PHE A 88 -9.89 -6.60 -4.00
CA PHE A 88 -10.44 -6.34 -5.33
C PHE A 88 -11.25 -7.52 -5.89
N ALA A 89 -10.95 -8.75 -5.45
CA ALA A 89 -11.69 -9.92 -5.89
C ALA A 89 -13.16 -9.85 -5.42
N LYS A 90 -14.09 -10.15 -6.35
CA LYS A 90 -15.54 -10.19 -6.03
C LYS A 90 -15.89 -11.19 -4.93
N LYS A 91 -15.05 -12.21 -4.73
CA LYS A 91 -15.19 -13.23 -3.71
C LYS A 91 -13.82 -13.46 -3.07
N ALA A 92 -13.75 -13.37 -1.75
CA ALA A 92 -12.57 -13.76 -1.01
C ALA A 92 -12.40 -15.28 -1.13
N ASP A 93 -11.35 -15.71 -1.82
CA ASP A 93 -10.96 -17.11 -1.97
C ASP A 93 -9.44 -17.18 -1.77
N GLY A 94 -8.99 -18.12 -0.93
CA GLY A 94 -7.56 -18.25 -0.60
C GLY A 94 -6.68 -18.52 -1.83
N SER A 95 -7.25 -19.10 -2.90
CA SER A 95 -6.50 -19.31 -4.14
C SER A 95 -6.14 -18.02 -4.87
N THR A 96 -6.89 -16.93 -4.67
CA THR A 96 -6.54 -15.60 -5.22
C THR A 96 -5.29 -15.06 -4.52
N ALA A 97 -5.21 -15.20 -3.20
CA ALA A 97 -4.05 -14.78 -2.42
C ALA A 97 -2.80 -15.60 -2.79
N LEU A 98 -2.95 -16.92 -2.94
CA LEU A 98 -1.86 -17.79 -3.39
C LEU A 98 -1.37 -17.41 -4.79
N ALA A 99 -2.28 -17.13 -5.72
CA ALA A 99 -1.92 -16.71 -7.07
C ALA A 99 -1.17 -15.37 -7.07
N ALA A 100 -1.61 -14.41 -6.24
CA ALA A 100 -0.93 -13.12 -6.06
C ALA A 100 0.48 -13.29 -5.48
N LEU A 101 0.63 -14.13 -4.45
CA LEU A 101 1.93 -14.43 -3.84
C LEU A 101 2.89 -15.07 -4.86
N VAL A 102 2.44 -16.09 -5.59
CA VAL A 102 3.27 -16.76 -6.61
C VAL A 102 3.71 -15.77 -7.69
N GLY A 103 2.78 -14.98 -8.23
CA GLY A 103 3.11 -13.97 -9.23
C GLY A 103 4.10 -12.93 -8.70
N PHE A 104 3.90 -12.45 -7.48
CA PHE A 104 4.78 -11.47 -6.85
C PHE A 104 6.19 -12.01 -6.58
N LEU A 105 6.32 -13.25 -6.09
CA LEU A 105 7.63 -13.87 -5.88
C LEU A 105 8.40 -14.07 -7.19
N VAL A 106 7.72 -14.43 -8.27
CA VAL A 106 8.36 -14.53 -9.59
C VAL A 106 8.75 -13.13 -10.09
N TYR A 107 7.83 -12.16 -10.04
CA TYR A 107 8.08 -10.77 -10.39
C TYR A 107 9.29 -10.18 -9.64
N SER A 108 9.35 -10.35 -8.31
CA SER A 108 10.41 -9.77 -7.49
C SER A 108 11.77 -10.40 -7.73
N ASN A 109 11.83 -11.70 -8.04
CA ASN A 109 13.08 -12.35 -8.41
C ASN A 109 13.51 -12.01 -9.84
N VAL A 110 12.57 -11.80 -10.76
CA VAL A 110 12.90 -11.37 -12.14
C VAL A 110 13.48 -9.96 -12.15
N LEU A 111 13.01 -9.04 -11.30
CA LEU A 111 13.64 -7.72 -11.14
C LEU A 111 15.12 -7.82 -10.75
N LYS A 112 15.51 -8.83 -9.97
CA LYS A 112 16.91 -9.06 -9.60
C LYS A 112 17.80 -9.51 -10.77
N ALA A 113 17.21 -9.87 -11.92
CA ALA A 113 17.95 -10.15 -13.13
C ALA A 113 18.35 -8.87 -13.90
N PHE A 114 17.87 -7.70 -13.47
CA PHE A 114 18.14 -6.39 -14.08
C PHE A 114 18.73 -5.42 -13.05
N PRO A 115 20.00 -5.61 -12.62
CA PRO A 115 20.66 -4.67 -11.73
C PRO A 115 20.92 -3.32 -12.43
N VAL A 116 20.71 -2.22 -11.71
CA VAL A 116 21.09 -0.87 -12.15
C VAL A 116 22.60 -0.66 -11.94
N THR A 117 23.10 -1.10 -10.78
CA THR A 117 24.53 -1.22 -10.52
C THR A 117 24.90 -2.66 -10.23
N GLU A 118 25.96 -3.15 -10.85
CA GLU A 118 26.47 -4.48 -10.57
C GLU A 118 27.15 -4.54 -9.19
N ALA A 119 27.08 -5.71 -8.56
CA ALA A 119 27.81 -5.95 -7.33
C ALA A 119 29.32 -5.90 -7.62
N LYS A 120 30.05 -5.12 -6.83
CA LYS A 120 31.50 -4.94 -6.99
C LYS A 120 32.20 -4.90 -5.66
N VAL A 121 33.42 -5.42 -5.61
CA VAL A 121 34.31 -5.25 -4.45
C VAL A 121 35.11 -3.98 -4.69
N GLN A 122 34.95 -2.99 -3.82
CA GLN A 122 35.73 -1.74 -3.86
C GLN A 122 36.37 -1.52 -2.49
N ASP A 123 37.69 -1.32 -2.47
CA ASP A 123 38.47 -1.09 -1.24
C ASP A 123 38.25 -2.15 -0.13
N GLY A 124 38.04 -3.41 -0.53
CA GLY A 124 37.80 -4.53 0.39
C GLY A 124 36.37 -4.60 0.97
N ALA A 125 35.47 -3.72 0.55
CA ALA A 125 34.05 -3.77 0.88
C ALA A 125 33.22 -4.34 -0.28
N ASP A 126 32.30 -5.25 0.04
CA ASP A 126 31.32 -5.78 -0.90
C ASP A 126 30.21 -4.75 -1.10
N ILE A 127 30.17 -4.12 -2.27
CA ILE A 127 29.08 -3.23 -2.67
C ILE A 127 28.00 -4.08 -3.32
N ALA A 128 26.83 -4.15 -2.71
CA ALA A 128 25.69 -4.88 -3.22
C ALA A 128 25.16 -4.25 -4.53
N ALA A 129 24.63 -5.11 -5.41
CA ALA A 129 23.92 -4.66 -6.60
C ALA A 129 22.67 -3.88 -6.19
N THR A 130 22.41 -2.75 -6.86
CA THR A 130 21.17 -2.00 -6.68
C THR A 130 20.18 -2.39 -7.77
N TYR A 131 18.90 -2.43 -7.40
CA TYR A 131 17.82 -2.82 -8.30
C TYR A 131 16.77 -1.74 -8.29
N ASN A 132 16.21 -1.47 -9.46
CA ASN A 132 15.12 -0.54 -9.54
C ASN A 132 13.81 -1.24 -9.14
N ASN A 133 13.30 -0.95 -7.94
CA ASN A 133 12.16 -1.64 -7.38
C ASN A 133 10.92 -0.71 -7.31
N PRO A 134 9.83 -1.04 -8.00
CA PRO A 134 8.56 -0.33 -7.89
C PRO A 134 7.87 -0.37 -6.53
N GLY A 135 8.45 -1.07 -5.56
CA GLY A 135 7.97 -1.09 -4.18
C GLY A 135 6.50 -1.44 -4.10
N VAL A 136 5.76 -0.64 -3.32
CA VAL A 136 4.33 -0.86 -3.08
C VAL A 136 3.50 -0.73 -4.36
N LEU A 137 3.91 0.09 -5.34
CA LEU A 137 3.20 0.24 -6.62
C LEU A 137 3.25 -1.05 -7.45
N GLY A 138 4.41 -1.69 -7.51
CA GLY A 138 4.56 -3.01 -8.14
C GLY A 138 3.68 -4.06 -7.46
N GLY A 139 3.64 -4.04 -6.12
CA GLY A 139 2.75 -4.88 -5.32
C GLY A 139 1.27 -4.70 -5.70
N ILE A 140 0.78 -3.45 -5.70
CA ILE A 140 -0.61 -3.12 -6.05
C ILE A 140 -0.96 -3.63 -7.45
N LEU A 141 -0.10 -3.39 -8.44
CA LEU A 141 -0.34 -3.82 -9.81
C LEU A 141 -0.42 -5.35 -9.91
N MET A 142 0.51 -6.07 -9.29
CA MET A 142 0.50 -7.53 -9.27
C MET A 142 -0.76 -8.08 -8.57
N GLY A 143 -1.20 -7.42 -7.50
CA GLY A 143 -2.44 -7.77 -6.80
C GLY A 143 -3.69 -7.57 -7.67
N LEU A 144 -3.77 -6.46 -8.41
CA LEU A 144 -4.87 -6.19 -9.35
C LEU A 144 -4.89 -7.22 -10.49
N LEU A 145 -3.73 -7.54 -11.07
CA LEU A 145 -3.60 -8.56 -12.11
C LEU A 145 -4.05 -9.92 -11.60
N ALA A 146 -3.62 -10.32 -10.40
CA ALA A 146 -4.05 -11.56 -9.77
C ALA A 146 -5.56 -11.62 -9.58
N ALA A 147 -6.19 -10.54 -9.09
CA ALA A 147 -7.64 -10.49 -8.91
C ALA A 147 -8.41 -10.58 -10.23
N VAL A 148 -7.95 -9.88 -11.28
CA VAL A 148 -8.58 -9.89 -12.61
C VAL A 148 -8.44 -11.26 -13.27
N LEU A 149 -7.24 -11.85 -13.24
CA LEU A 149 -6.97 -13.16 -13.81
C LEU A 149 -7.71 -14.26 -13.06
N TRP A 150 -7.76 -14.19 -11.73
CA TRP A 150 -8.55 -15.12 -10.94
C TRP A 150 -10.02 -15.07 -11.34
N GLN A 151 -10.63 -13.88 -11.41
CA GLN A 151 -12.03 -13.75 -11.82
C GLN A 151 -12.31 -14.33 -13.20
N ARG A 152 -11.35 -14.23 -14.14
CA ARG A 152 -11.47 -14.73 -15.50
C ARG A 152 -11.19 -16.23 -15.65
N TYR A 153 -10.26 -16.78 -14.88
CA TYR A 153 -9.70 -18.12 -15.12
C TYR A 153 -10.04 -19.16 -14.04
N HIS A 154 -10.52 -18.78 -12.85
CA HIS A 154 -10.76 -19.70 -11.72
C HIS A 154 -11.77 -20.84 -11.97
N ARG A 155 -12.59 -20.76 -13.03
CA ARG A 155 -13.56 -21.79 -13.43
C ARG A 155 -13.28 -22.40 -14.81
N LYS A 156 -12.17 -22.05 -15.45
CA LYS A 156 -11.85 -22.60 -16.76
C LYS A 156 -11.42 -24.07 -16.66
N LYS A 157 -11.86 -24.84 -17.64
CA LYS A 157 -11.41 -26.21 -17.88
C LYS A 157 -10.48 -26.22 -19.07
N LEU A 158 -9.35 -26.89 -18.92
CA LEU A 158 -8.37 -27.22 -19.95
C LEU A 158 -8.73 -28.57 -20.56
N VAL A 159 -7.98 -28.91 -21.62
CA VAL A 159 -7.98 -30.23 -22.26
C VAL A 159 -7.69 -31.36 -21.27
N ASP A 160 -8.21 -32.56 -21.54
CA ASP A 160 -8.28 -33.66 -20.57
C ASP A 160 -6.93 -34.04 -19.96
N TRP A 161 -5.85 -34.02 -20.73
CA TRP A 161 -4.50 -34.33 -20.25
C TRP A 161 -3.89 -33.24 -19.34
N LEU A 162 -4.39 -31.99 -19.39
CA LEU A 162 -4.05 -30.92 -18.45
C LEU A 162 -5.08 -30.76 -17.32
N GLY A 163 -5.98 -31.73 -17.16
CA GLY A 163 -7.10 -31.65 -16.23
C GLY A 163 -6.70 -31.36 -14.78
N PHE A 164 -5.48 -31.74 -14.38
CA PHE A 164 -4.93 -31.45 -13.05
C PHE A 164 -4.87 -29.95 -12.72
N PHE A 165 -4.64 -29.11 -13.72
CA PHE A 165 -4.49 -27.66 -13.56
C PHE A 165 -5.82 -26.90 -13.66
N ASN A 166 -6.96 -27.59 -13.78
CA ASN A 166 -8.25 -26.94 -13.98
C ASN A 166 -8.68 -26.01 -12.83
N GLY A 167 -9.48 -25.01 -13.19
CA GLY A 167 -10.12 -24.11 -12.25
C GLY A 167 -9.14 -23.22 -11.49
N ARG A 168 -9.18 -23.29 -10.16
CA ARG A 168 -8.40 -22.39 -9.28
C ARG A 168 -6.89 -22.63 -9.33
N ARG A 169 -6.45 -23.85 -9.70
CA ARG A 169 -5.04 -24.23 -9.80
C ARG A 169 -4.35 -23.62 -11.03
N LEU A 170 -5.12 -23.27 -12.06
CA LEU A 170 -4.61 -22.61 -13.26
C LEU A 170 -4.09 -21.20 -12.96
N VAL A 171 -4.73 -20.50 -12.02
CA VAL A 171 -4.49 -19.07 -11.81
C VAL A 171 -3.07 -18.80 -11.29
N PRO A 172 -2.53 -19.51 -10.27
CA PRO A 172 -1.13 -19.35 -9.88
C PRO A 172 -0.13 -19.61 -11.00
N ILE A 173 -0.42 -20.57 -11.89
CA ILE A 173 0.46 -20.89 -13.03
C ILE A 173 0.49 -19.73 -14.03
N ILE A 174 -0.68 -19.20 -14.39
CA ILE A 174 -0.76 -17.99 -15.22
C ILE A 174 -0.02 -16.83 -14.55
N MET A 175 -0.20 -16.66 -13.24
CA MET A 175 0.46 -15.60 -12.48
C MET A 175 1.99 -15.73 -12.47
N ALA A 176 2.56 -16.93 -12.51
CA ALA A 176 4.00 -17.09 -12.66
C ALA A 176 4.49 -16.49 -13.98
N PHE A 177 3.86 -16.82 -15.11
CA PHE A 177 4.21 -16.25 -16.41
C PHE A 177 3.97 -14.75 -16.49
N VAL A 178 2.84 -14.27 -15.94
CA VAL A 178 2.54 -12.84 -15.87
C VAL A 178 3.56 -12.11 -15.00
N GLY A 179 3.96 -12.69 -13.86
CA GLY A 179 5.02 -12.17 -13.01
C GLY A 179 6.35 -12.05 -13.74
N THR A 180 6.72 -13.04 -14.57
CA THR A 180 7.90 -12.95 -15.42
C THR A 180 7.80 -11.80 -16.42
N LEU A 181 6.71 -11.71 -17.17
CA LEU A 181 6.54 -10.66 -18.18
C LEU A 181 6.53 -9.26 -17.56
N VAL A 182 5.82 -9.09 -16.45
CA VAL A 182 5.74 -7.82 -15.73
C VAL A 182 7.09 -7.48 -15.09
N GLY A 183 7.81 -8.45 -14.54
CA GLY A 183 9.14 -8.26 -13.99
C GLY A 183 10.14 -7.78 -15.04
N VAL A 184 10.16 -8.39 -16.23
CA VAL A 184 10.99 -7.92 -17.35
C VAL A 184 10.59 -6.51 -17.78
N PHE A 185 9.28 -6.23 -17.88
CA PHE A 185 8.80 -4.91 -18.25
C PHE A 185 9.27 -3.83 -17.28
N PHE A 186 9.10 -4.03 -15.97
CA PHE A 186 9.58 -3.07 -14.97
C PHE A 186 11.10 -3.01 -14.90
N GLY A 187 11.81 -4.14 -15.01
CA GLY A 187 13.28 -4.15 -15.04
C GLY A 187 13.87 -3.27 -16.15
N LEU A 188 13.17 -3.12 -17.28
CA LEU A 188 13.62 -2.31 -18.41
C LEU A 188 13.07 -0.87 -18.43
N VAL A 189 11.88 -0.64 -17.90
CA VAL A 189 11.13 0.61 -18.10
C VAL A 189 10.96 1.42 -16.81
N TRP A 190 11.22 0.83 -15.64
CA TRP A 190 10.90 1.49 -14.37
C TRP A 190 11.79 2.71 -14.07
N GLU A 191 13.02 2.78 -14.59
CA GLU A 191 13.98 3.84 -14.23
C GLU A 191 13.50 5.25 -14.59
N PRO A 192 13.07 5.54 -15.84
CA PRO A 192 12.51 6.84 -16.16
C PRO A 192 11.21 7.13 -15.39
N ILE A 193 10.41 6.10 -15.08
CA ILE A 193 9.16 6.28 -14.33
C ILE A 193 9.46 6.65 -12.87
N GLY A 194 10.40 5.95 -12.25
CA GLY A 194 10.89 6.20 -10.90
C GLY A 194 11.44 7.61 -10.78
N GLY A 195 12.30 8.03 -11.72
CA GLY A 195 12.84 9.40 -11.76
C GLY A 195 11.75 10.47 -11.80
N VAL A 196 10.73 10.34 -12.67
CA VAL A 196 9.60 11.29 -12.71
C VAL A 196 8.82 11.33 -11.39
N ILE A 197 8.67 10.19 -10.70
CA ILE A 197 7.99 10.14 -9.40
C ILE A 197 8.86 10.78 -8.31
N SER A 198 10.17 10.53 -8.31
CA SER A 198 11.12 11.17 -7.40
C SER A 198 11.13 12.69 -7.61
N ASP A 199 11.27 13.17 -8.85
CA ASP A 199 11.25 14.60 -9.20
C ASP A 199 9.95 15.28 -8.77
N ALA A 200 8.80 14.65 -9.05
CA ALA A 200 7.50 15.15 -8.61
C ALA A 200 7.39 15.17 -7.08
N GLY A 201 8.00 14.18 -6.42
CA GLY A 201 8.09 14.10 -4.97
C GLY A 201 8.91 15.24 -4.37
N GLU A 202 10.13 15.45 -4.86
CA GLU A 202 11.03 16.53 -4.48
C GLU A 202 10.42 17.90 -4.73
N TRP A 203 9.70 18.06 -5.85
CA TRP A 203 8.97 19.30 -6.13
C TRP A 203 7.91 19.58 -5.06
N ILE A 204 7.10 18.59 -4.67
CA ILE A 204 6.08 18.77 -3.64
C ILE A 204 6.71 19.02 -2.26
N THR A 205 7.77 18.30 -1.89
CA THR A 205 8.46 18.52 -0.60
C THR A 205 9.16 19.87 -0.56
N GLY A 206 9.74 20.33 -1.68
CA GLY A 206 10.38 21.65 -1.81
C GLY A 206 9.43 22.83 -1.62
N LEU A 207 8.12 22.63 -1.73
CA LEU A 207 7.10 23.65 -1.42
C LEU A 207 6.85 23.81 0.09
N GLY A 208 7.46 22.99 0.95
CA GLY A 208 7.35 23.05 2.41
C GLY A 208 5.88 23.03 2.87
N ALA A 209 5.50 24.02 3.70
CA ALA A 209 4.14 24.12 4.23
C ALA A 209 3.06 24.21 3.13
N ALA A 210 3.34 24.84 2.00
CA ALA A 210 2.41 24.91 0.87
C ALA A 210 2.22 23.54 0.20
N GLY A 211 3.30 22.75 0.09
CA GLY A 211 3.26 21.38 -0.42
C GLY A 211 2.44 20.45 0.47
N ALA A 212 2.63 20.54 1.79
CA ALA A 212 1.83 19.81 2.77
C ALA A 212 0.34 20.19 2.69
N GLY A 213 0.04 21.48 2.50
CA GLY A 213 -1.33 21.98 2.30
C GLY A 213 -1.98 21.45 1.01
N LEU A 214 -1.24 21.46 -0.10
CA LEU A 214 -1.71 20.93 -1.39
C LEU A 214 -1.96 19.41 -1.31
N PHE A 215 -1.03 18.67 -0.70
CA PHE A 215 -1.20 17.24 -0.43
C PHE A 215 -2.47 16.99 0.40
N GLY A 216 -2.66 17.74 1.49
CA GLY A 216 -3.85 17.67 2.32
C GLY A 216 -5.14 17.91 1.53
N LEU A 217 -5.16 18.95 0.67
CA LEU A 217 -6.31 19.28 -0.16
C LEU A 217 -6.66 18.15 -1.13
N ILE A 218 -5.67 17.64 -1.88
CA ILE A 218 -5.84 16.53 -2.82
C ILE A 218 -6.32 15.29 -2.07
N ASN A 219 -5.70 14.98 -0.93
CA ASN A 219 -6.05 13.84 -0.10
C ASN A 219 -7.52 13.90 0.35
N ARG A 220 -7.97 15.06 0.85
CA ARG A 220 -9.37 15.26 1.29
C ARG A 220 -10.35 15.18 0.12
N ALA A 221 -10.02 15.77 -1.03
CA ALA A 221 -10.87 15.75 -2.22
C ALA A 221 -11.11 14.33 -2.75
N LEU A 222 -10.15 13.41 -2.55
CA LEU A 222 -10.22 12.03 -3.02
C LEU A 222 -10.85 11.05 -2.01
N ILE A 223 -11.25 11.51 -0.82
CA ILE A 223 -11.96 10.69 0.18
C ILE A 223 -13.26 10.07 -0.38
N PRO A 224 -14.17 10.84 -1.03
CA PRO A 224 -15.47 10.32 -1.46
C PRO A 224 -15.39 9.16 -2.47
N ILE A 225 -14.29 9.08 -3.21
CA ILE A 225 -14.04 8.02 -4.19
C ILE A 225 -13.03 6.97 -3.70
N GLY A 226 -12.53 7.07 -2.47
CA GLY A 226 -11.59 6.13 -1.86
C GLY A 226 -10.14 6.22 -2.36
N MET A 227 -9.84 7.13 -3.31
CA MET A 227 -8.52 7.26 -3.94
C MET A 227 -7.48 7.98 -3.08
N HIS A 228 -7.88 8.57 -1.95
CA HIS A 228 -6.97 9.12 -0.96
C HIS A 228 -5.93 8.08 -0.46
N GLN A 229 -6.30 6.80 -0.42
CA GLN A 229 -5.38 5.72 -0.04
C GLN A 229 -4.26 5.51 -1.07
N PHE A 230 -4.57 5.69 -2.35
CA PHE A 230 -3.54 5.63 -3.40
C PHE A 230 -2.56 6.80 -3.26
N VAL A 231 -3.08 8.01 -3.04
CA VAL A 231 -2.26 9.20 -2.80
C VAL A 231 -1.39 9.03 -1.54
N ASN A 232 -1.96 8.53 -0.44
CA ASN A 232 -1.18 8.17 0.75
C ASN A 232 -0.08 7.17 0.44
N THR A 233 -0.39 6.12 -0.32
CA THR A 233 0.58 5.07 -0.64
C THR A 233 1.75 5.63 -1.44
N VAL A 234 1.49 6.46 -2.45
CA VAL A 234 2.54 7.11 -3.25
C VAL A 234 3.39 8.02 -2.36
N SER A 235 2.75 8.87 -1.54
CA SER A 235 3.48 9.79 -0.68
C SER A 235 4.31 9.09 0.39
N TRP A 236 3.77 8.07 1.03
CA TRP A 236 4.46 7.39 2.12
C TRP A 236 5.55 6.43 1.65
N PHE A 237 5.40 5.80 0.49
CA PHE A 237 6.28 4.71 0.06
C PHE A 237 7.08 4.97 -1.22
N GLN A 238 6.82 6.06 -1.94
CA GLN A 238 7.47 6.31 -3.23
C GLN A 238 8.04 7.73 -3.39
N ILE A 239 7.48 8.74 -2.73
CA ILE A 239 7.91 10.13 -2.89
C ILE A 239 9.19 10.43 -2.12
N GLY A 240 10.20 10.89 -2.87
CA GLY A 240 11.48 11.35 -2.39
C GLY A 240 12.44 10.22 -2.02
N ASP A 241 13.72 10.55 -2.10
CA ASP A 241 14.83 9.62 -1.96
C ASP A 241 15.74 10.03 -0.81
N PHE A 242 16.21 9.05 -0.03
CA PHE A 242 17.20 9.27 1.01
C PHE A 242 18.21 8.13 0.98
N THR A 243 19.49 8.45 1.00
CA THR A 243 20.54 7.43 1.15
C THR A 243 20.92 7.36 2.62
N ASN A 244 20.67 6.22 3.25
CA ASN A 244 20.99 6.02 4.67
C ASN A 244 22.52 5.89 4.89
N ALA A 245 22.94 5.82 6.15
CA ALA A 245 24.36 5.67 6.52
C ALA A 245 25.00 4.37 6.00
N ALA A 246 24.20 3.36 5.62
CA ALA A 246 24.66 2.10 5.04
C ALA A 246 24.78 2.16 3.50
N GLY A 247 24.46 3.30 2.88
CA GLY A 247 24.51 3.46 1.42
C GLY A 247 23.26 2.92 0.70
N GLU A 248 22.22 2.55 1.43
CA GLU A 248 20.97 2.07 0.85
C GLU A 248 20.06 3.25 0.52
N VAL A 249 19.53 3.25 -0.71
CA VAL A 249 18.53 4.23 -1.14
C VAL A 249 17.15 3.78 -0.63
N VAL A 250 16.51 4.65 0.15
CA VAL A 250 15.20 4.45 0.74
C VAL A 250 14.21 5.42 0.12
N HIS A 251 13.05 4.91 -0.28
CA HIS A 251 12.02 5.69 -0.97
C HIS A 251 10.79 5.91 -0.08
N GLY A 252 10.20 7.10 -0.19
CA GLY A 252 8.93 7.45 0.45
C GLY A 252 9.06 8.10 1.82
N ASP A 253 8.18 9.07 2.09
CA ASP A 253 8.18 9.90 3.31
C ASP A 253 8.23 9.09 4.62
N LEU A 254 7.55 7.95 4.67
CA LEU A 254 7.51 7.09 5.86
C LEU A 254 8.85 6.37 6.07
N ASN A 255 9.38 5.74 5.02
CA ASN A 255 10.60 4.94 5.14
C ASN A 255 11.82 5.85 5.34
N ARG A 256 11.84 7.03 4.69
CA ARG A 256 12.84 8.07 4.91
C ARG A 256 12.87 8.54 6.36
N PHE A 257 11.69 8.80 6.94
CA PHE A 257 11.57 9.16 8.36
C PHE A 257 12.15 8.08 9.28
N PHE A 258 11.85 6.80 9.03
CA PHE A 258 12.42 5.69 9.82
C PHE A 258 13.92 5.47 9.58
N ALA A 259 14.43 5.84 8.41
CA ALA A 259 15.85 5.81 8.09
C ALA A 259 16.63 6.98 8.70
N GLY A 260 15.95 7.93 9.38
CA GLY A 260 16.57 9.05 10.07
C GLY A 260 16.71 10.33 9.25
N ASP A 261 15.98 10.45 8.12
CA ASP A 261 15.95 11.66 7.32
C ASP A 261 15.25 12.82 8.08
N PRO A 262 15.94 13.93 8.39
CA PRO A 262 15.37 15.06 9.14
C PRO A 262 14.32 15.86 8.35
N ASP A 263 14.32 15.76 7.02
CA ASP A 263 13.37 16.47 6.15
C ASP A 263 12.14 15.63 5.78
N ALA A 264 12.07 14.39 6.28
CA ALA A 264 10.96 13.47 6.06
C ALA A 264 9.89 13.54 7.16
N GLY A 265 8.71 12.98 6.87
CA GLY A 265 7.56 12.93 7.77
C GLY A 265 6.65 14.15 7.66
N LEU A 266 6.89 15.08 6.73
CA LEU A 266 6.07 16.29 6.55
C LEU A 266 4.64 15.94 6.13
N PHE A 267 4.46 14.94 5.26
CA PHE A 267 3.13 14.54 4.80
C PHE A 267 2.34 13.78 5.86
N MET A 268 3.05 13.12 6.79
CA MET A 268 2.45 12.39 7.91
C MET A 268 2.15 13.26 9.11
N SER A 269 3.09 14.13 9.50
CA SER A 269 2.97 14.97 10.69
C SER A 269 1.74 15.88 10.63
N GLY A 270 1.38 16.39 9.45
CA GLY A 270 0.16 17.17 9.25
C GLY A 270 -1.14 16.43 9.59
N PHE A 271 -1.14 15.09 9.58
CA PHE A 271 -2.33 14.30 9.94
C PHE A 271 -2.52 14.17 11.45
N PHE A 272 -1.44 14.10 12.24
CA PHE A 272 -1.55 13.78 13.67
C PHE A 272 -2.36 14.82 14.45
N PRO A 273 -2.12 16.14 14.34
CA PRO A 273 -2.93 17.14 15.05
C PRO A 273 -4.42 17.08 14.68
N ILE A 274 -4.72 16.83 13.40
CA ILE A 274 -6.10 16.71 12.93
C ILE A 274 -6.77 15.47 13.50
N MET A 275 -6.11 14.33 13.53
CA MET A 275 -6.69 13.08 14.04
C MET A 275 -6.79 13.07 15.57
N MET A 276 -5.79 13.60 16.27
CA MET A 276 -5.72 13.60 17.74
C MET A 276 -6.60 14.69 18.37
N PHE A 277 -6.70 15.86 17.74
CA PHE A 277 -7.39 17.01 18.33
C PHE A 277 -8.49 17.56 17.43
N GLY A 278 -8.24 17.69 16.12
CA GLY A 278 -9.19 18.27 15.16
C GLY A 278 -10.51 17.52 15.06
N LEU A 279 -10.48 16.22 14.75
CA LEU A 279 -11.68 15.39 14.63
C LEU A 279 -12.42 15.23 15.97
N PRO A 280 -11.74 14.96 17.10
CA PRO A 280 -12.38 15.03 18.42
C PRO A 280 -13.06 16.36 18.73
N ALA A 281 -12.42 17.49 18.41
CA ALA A 281 -12.99 18.82 18.63
C ALA A 281 -14.21 19.06 17.72
N ALA A 282 -14.14 18.67 16.45
CA ALA A 282 -15.27 18.76 15.52
C ALA A 282 -16.46 17.90 15.98
N ALA A 283 -16.20 16.68 16.46
CA ALA A 283 -17.21 15.80 17.05
C ALA A 283 -17.90 16.45 18.27
N ILE A 284 -17.12 17.07 19.17
CA ILE A 284 -17.65 17.80 20.33
C ILE A 284 -18.45 19.03 19.88
N ALA A 285 -17.99 19.78 18.89
CA ALA A 285 -18.68 20.95 18.36
C ALA A 285 -20.03 20.58 17.74
N ILE A 286 -20.09 19.50 16.96
CA ILE A 286 -21.33 18.95 16.38
C ILE A 286 -22.29 18.55 17.50
N ALA A 287 -21.81 17.85 18.54
CA ALA A 287 -22.63 17.49 19.69
C ALA A 287 -23.14 18.73 20.43
N HIS A 288 -22.31 19.76 20.60
CA HIS A 288 -22.69 21.00 21.28
C HIS A 288 -23.76 21.79 20.51
N ALA A 289 -23.65 21.84 19.18
CA ALA A 289 -24.61 22.49 18.29
C ALA A 289 -25.93 21.71 18.10
N ALA A 290 -25.99 20.44 18.53
CA ALA A 290 -27.21 19.64 18.46
C ALA A 290 -28.31 20.23 19.37
N ARG A 291 -29.57 20.03 18.97
CA ARG A 291 -30.75 20.42 19.75
C ARG A 291 -30.64 19.87 21.19
N PRO A 292 -31.03 20.64 22.23
CA PRO A 292 -30.85 20.25 23.62
C PRO A 292 -31.41 18.85 23.94
N GLU A 293 -32.56 18.48 23.37
CA GLU A 293 -33.19 17.17 23.64
C GLU A 293 -32.40 16.00 23.03
N ARG A 294 -31.57 16.23 22.00
CA ARG A 294 -30.81 15.19 21.29
C ARG A 294 -29.31 15.21 21.59
N ARG A 295 -28.82 16.20 22.32
CA ARG A 295 -27.38 16.41 22.58
C ARG A 295 -26.69 15.18 23.17
N LYS A 296 -27.32 14.48 24.13
CA LYS A 296 -26.76 13.24 24.72
C LYS A 296 -26.64 12.11 23.69
N ALA A 297 -27.66 11.92 22.87
CA ALA A 297 -27.65 10.90 21.82
C ALA A 297 -26.62 11.22 20.72
N VAL A 298 -26.54 12.49 20.29
CA VAL A 298 -25.55 12.93 19.30
C VAL A 298 -24.13 12.81 19.85
N MET A 299 -23.89 13.19 21.11
CA MET A 299 -22.59 13.00 21.74
C MET A 299 -22.19 11.51 21.78
N GLY A 300 -23.11 10.62 22.16
CA GLY A 300 -22.88 9.18 22.14
C GLY A 300 -22.52 8.66 20.75
N MET A 301 -23.25 9.10 19.71
CA MET A 301 -22.93 8.75 18.32
C MET A 301 -21.58 9.29 17.86
N MET A 302 -21.25 10.55 18.18
CA MET A 302 -20.00 11.19 17.77
C MET A 302 -18.75 10.62 18.47
N VAL A 303 -18.89 10.20 19.73
CA VAL A 303 -17.80 9.52 20.46
C VAL A 303 -17.60 8.09 19.93
N SER A 304 -18.69 7.40 19.57
CA SER A 304 -18.66 6.02 19.04
C SER A 304 -18.25 5.91 17.57
N SER A 305 -18.29 7.00 16.79
CA SER A 305 -17.95 6.99 15.36
C SER A 305 -16.46 7.22 15.07
N ARG A 306 -15.61 7.02 16.09
CA ARG A 306 -14.15 7.00 15.98
C ARG A 306 -13.63 5.60 15.65
#